data_AF-A0A6G3CKD2-F1
#
_entry.id   AF-A0A6G3CKD2-F1
#
_cell.length_a   1.000
_cell.length_b   1.000
_cell.length_c   1.000
_cell.angle_alpha   90.00
_cell.angle_beta   90.00
_cell.angle_gamma   90.00
#
_symmetry.space_group_name_H-M   'P 1'
#
loop_
_entity.id
_entity.type
_entity.pdbx_description
1 polymer ?
#
loop_
_entity_poly.entity_id
_entity_poly.type
_entity_poly.pdbx_seq_one_letter_code
_entity_poly.pdbx_strand_id
1 'polypeptide(L)'
;AGSAYDLFLTREIRHAEVVRLEGAPRALAALRAGEVEVAAGIRQLLEAEAAREEGVRVLPGRFMVIEQAMGVPAGRGAAAQELLASFVEEMKAGGFVADALERHGVEGASVAPAQEISVEAG
;
A
#
# COMPACT_ATOMS: atom_id res chain seq x y z
N ALA A 1 -0.12 12.91 8.33
CA ALA A 1 -1.60 12.93 8.36
C ALA A 1 -2.10 12.98 6.92
N GLY A 2 -3.20 12.30 6.60
CA GLY A 2 -3.81 12.28 5.26
C GLY A 2 -3.26 11.23 4.30
N SER A 3 -2.39 10.31 4.75
CA SER A 3 -2.02 9.14 3.95
C SER A 3 -3.12 8.07 4.00
N ALA A 4 -3.11 7.14 3.05
CA ALA A 4 -4.03 6.01 3.05
C ALA A 4 -3.97 5.18 4.35
N TYR A 5 -2.77 5.01 4.92
CA TYR A 5 -2.58 4.28 6.17
C TYR A 5 -3.00 5.06 7.41
N ASP A 6 -2.90 6.38 7.41
CA ASP A 6 -3.48 7.21 8.47
C ASP A 6 -5.00 7.10 8.49
N LEU A 7 -5.65 7.20 7.31
CA LEU A 7 -7.10 7.03 7.19
C LEU A 7 -7.56 5.63 7.62
N PHE A 8 -6.82 4.59 7.21
CA PHE A 8 -7.11 3.21 7.62
C PHE A 8 -6.99 3.04 9.13
N LEU A 9 -5.85 3.43 9.72
CA LEU A 9 -5.63 3.32 11.17
C LEU A 9 -6.65 4.12 11.97
N THR A 10 -7.02 5.32 11.50
CA THR A 10 -8.06 6.14 12.14
C THR A 10 -9.41 5.42 12.23
N ARG A 11 -9.74 4.57 11.24
CA ARG A 11 -11.01 3.82 11.21
C ARG A 11 -10.94 2.52 12.01
N GLU A 12 -9.80 1.83 11.96
CA GLU A 12 -9.68 0.45 12.44
C GLU A 12 -9.03 0.31 13.84
N ILE A 13 -8.26 1.29 14.30
CA ILE A 13 -7.69 1.26 15.66
C ILE A 13 -8.81 1.41 16.69
N ARG A 14 -8.90 0.45 17.62
CA ARG A 14 -9.90 0.43 18.70
C ARG A 14 -9.31 0.46 20.11
N HIS A 15 -8.05 0.05 20.26
CA HIS A 15 -7.42 -0.20 21.56
C HIS A 15 -6.06 0.50 21.70
N ALA A 16 -5.81 1.53 20.89
CA ALA A 16 -4.61 2.36 20.98
C ALA A 16 -4.95 3.79 20.55
N GLU A 17 -4.07 4.73 20.88
CA GLU A 17 -4.15 6.10 20.40
C GLU A 17 -3.27 6.26 19.13
N VAL A 18 -3.79 6.98 18.14
CA VAL A 18 -3.01 7.32 16.93
C VAL A 18 -2.32 8.67 17.12
N VAL A 19 -1.03 8.63 17.45
CA VAL A 19 -0.15 9.82 17.47
C VAL A 19 0.38 10.08 16.06
N ARG A 20 0.11 11.27 15.52
CA ARG A 20 0.51 11.64 14.15
C ARG A 20 1.81 12.42 14.17
N LEU A 21 2.85 11.84 13.59
CA LEU A 21 4.18 12.43 13.46
C LEU A 21 4.55 12.62 11.99
N GLU A 22 5.37 13.62 11.71
CA GLU A 22 5.78 13.97 10.34
C GLU A 22 6.98 13.12 9.90
N GLY A 23 6.72 12.15 9.01
CA GLY A 23 7.75 11.30 8.41
C GLY A 23 8.30 10.19 9.34
N ALA A 24 8.99 9.24 8.73
CA ALA A 24 9.60 8.10 9.45
C ALA A 24 10.63 8.53 10.51
N PRO A 25 11.53 9.51 10.27
CA PRO A 25 12.53 9.89 11.26
C PRO A 25 11.94 10.37 12.60
N ARG A 26 10.83 11.15 12.55
CA ARG A 26 10.15 11.60 13.78
C ARG A 26 9.41 10.48 14.48
N ALA A 27 8.76 9.59 13.74
CA ALA A 27 8.09 8.43 14.32
C ALA A 27 9.06 7.51 15.07
N LEU A 28 10.25 7.28 14.51
CA LEU A 28 11.29 6.47 15.13
C LEU A 28 11.95 7.19 16.32
N ALA A 29 12.14 8.51 16.25
CA ALA A 29 12.61 9.29 17.39
C ALA A 29 11.66 9.21 18.59
N ALA A 30 10.35 9.34 18.36
CA ALA A 30 9.34 9.19 19.39
C ALA A 30 9.32 7.76 19.99
N LEU A 31 9.48 6.73 19.15
CA LEU A 31 9.60 5.34 19.59
C LEU A 31 10.80 5.17 20.54
N ARG A 32 11.96 5.74 20.19
CA ARG A 32 13.18 5.68 21.02
C ARG A 32 13.03 6.46 22.33
N ALA A 33 12.36 7.60 22.30
CA ALA A 33 12.10 8.41 23.48
C ALA A 33 11.06 7.78 24.43
N GLY A 34 10.41 6.68 24.02
CA GLY A 34 9.31 6.07 24.78
C GLY A 34 8.02 6.89 24.75
N GLU A 35 7.91 7.83 23.81
CA GLU A 35 6.70 8.65 23.61
C GLU A 35 5.59 7.84 22.92
N VAL A 36 5.97 6.80 22.17
CA VAL A 36 5.05 5.83 21.56
C VAL A 36 5.59 4.41 21.73
N GLU A 37 4.70 3.42 21.77
CA GLU A 37 5.07 2.00 21.91
C GLU A 37 5.37 1.33 20.56
N VAL A 38 4.77 1.82 19.48
CA VAL A 38 4.90 1.28 18.12
C VAL A 38 4.86 2.41 17.10
N ALA A 39 5.71 2.33 16.06
CA ALA A 39 5.65 3.19 14.88
C ALA A 39 5.05 2.44 13.68
N ALA A 40 4.20 3.12 12.91
CA ALA A 40 3.55 2.57 11.71
C ALA A 40 3.87 3.43 10.48
N GLY A 41 4.08 2.78 9.33
CA GLY A 41 4.48 3.46 8.09
C GLY A 41 4.69 2.48 6.94
N ILE A 42 5.28 2.96 5.85
CA ILE A 42 5.63 2.16 4.67
C ILE A 42 6.70 1.14 5.09
N ARG A 43 6.45 -0.14 4.83
CA ARG A 43 7.29 -1.26 5.28
C ARG A 43 8.76 -1.07 4.88
N GLN A 44 9.03 -0.76 3.61
CA GLN A 44 10.39 -0.63 3.07
C GLN A 44 11.16 0.50 3.77
N LEU A 45 10.50 1.61 4.07
CA LEU A 45 11.11 2.71 4.83
C LEU A 45 11.44 2.26 6.25
N LEU A 46 10.51 1.56 6.92
CA LEU A 46 10.75 1.04 8.27
C LEU A 46 11.84 -0.04 8.30
N GLU A 47 11.92 -0.90 7.28
CA GLU A 47 12.97 -1.92 7.15
C GLU A 47 14.34 -1.28 6.92
N ALA A 48 14.42 -0.28 6.03
CA ALA A 48 15.65 0.45 5.78
C ALA A 48 16.17 1.17 7.03
N GLU A 49 15.27 1.79 7.81
CA GLU A 49 15.64 2.43 9.07
C GLU A 49 16.00 1.40 10.16
N ALA A 50 15.23 0.31 10.30
CA ALA A 50 15.53 -0.76 11.24
C ALA A 50 16.85 -1.47 10.94
N ALA A 51 17.29 -1.55 9.68
CA ALA A 51 18.59 -2.10 9.30
C ALA A 51 19.77 -1.21 9.76
N ARG A 52 19.53 0.07 10.03
CA ARG A 52 20.55 1.05 10.44
C ARG A 52 20.62 1.23 11.96
N GLU A 53 19.68 0.65 12.71
CA GLU A 53 19.54 0.86 14.14
C GLU A 53 19.43 -0.46 14.92
N GLU A 54 20.12 -0.54 16.07
CA GLU A 54 19.99 -1.66 17.00
C GLU A 54 18.76 -1.48 17.91
N GLY A 55 18.16 -2.59 18.37
CA GLY A 55 17.09 -2.57 19.38
C GLY A 55 15.67 -2.34 18.84
N VAL A 56 15.50 -2.18 17.52
CA VAL A 56 14.19 -2.14 16.87
C VAL A 56 13.99 -3.34 15.96
N ARG A 57 12.73 -3.66 15.66
CA ARG A 57 12.37 -4.68 14.66
C ARG A 57 11.07 -4.30 13.97
N VAL A 58 10.96 -4.66 12.69
CA VAL A 58 9.69 -4.59 11.97
C VAL A 58 8.83 -5.79 12.37
N LEU A 59 7.57 -5.53 12.76
CA LEU A 59 6.64 -6.60 13.10
C LEU A 59 6.29 -7.43 11.85
N PRO A 60 6.14 -8.76 11.98
CA PRO A 60 5.70 -9.58 10.86
C PRO A 60 4.29 -9.20 10.44
N GLY A 61 3.98 -9.44 9.16
CA GLY A 61 2.67 -9.10 8.59
C GLY A 61 2.55 -7.64 8.18
N ARG A 62 1.30 -7.17 8.11
CA ARG A 62 0.90 -5.82 7.71
C ARG A 62 -0.49 -5.54 8.28
N PHE A 63 -0.76 -4.29 8.62
CA PHE A 63 -2.11 -3.88 9.02
C PHE A 63 -2.98 -3.49 7.82
N MET A 64 -2.39 -3.25 6.64
CA MET A 64 -3.14 -2.95 5.42
C MET A 64 -2.33 -3.22 4.13
N VAL A 65 -3.01 -3.15 2.99
CA VAL A 65 -2.44 -3.09 1.64
C VAL A 65 -3.07 -1.90 0.92
N ILE A 66 -2.28 -1.18 0.12
CA ILE A 66 -2.82 -0.18 -0.81
C ILE A 66 -2.88 -0.82 -2.20
N GLU A 67 -4.06 -1.24 -2.60
CA GLU A 67 -4.28 -1.76 -3.95
C GLU A 67 -4.31 -0.63 -4.97
N GLN A 68 -3.58 -0.80 -6.08
CA GLN A 68 -3.57 0.15 -7.19
C GLN A 68 -4.58 -0.30 -8.25
N ALA A 69 -5.32 0.65 -8.82
CA ALA A 69 -6.33 0.38 -9.85
C ALA A 69 -6.32 1.48 -10.91
N MET A 70 -6.76 1.13 -12.12
CA MET A 70 -7.10 2.13 -13.13
C MET A 70 -8.52 2.64 -12.89
N GLY A 71 -8.68 3.96 -12.87
CA GLY A 71 -9.98 4.62 -12.68
C GLY A 71 -10.52 5.20 -13.98
N VAL A 72 -11.85 5.13 -14.16
CA VAL A 72 -12.59 5.81 -15.23
C VAL A 72 -13.73 6.63 -14.62
N PRO A 73 -14.08 7.81 -15.16
CA PRO A 73 -15.22 8.57 -14.67
C PRO A 73 -16.53 7.76 -14.75
N ALA A 74 -17.35 7.84 -13.69
CA ALA A 74 -18.57 7.03 -13.57
C ALA A 74 -19.55 7.20 -14.75
N GLY A 75 -19.60 8.38 -15.36
CA GLY A 75 -20.49 8.67 -16.50
C GLY A 75 -20.05 8.08 -17.85
N ARG A 76 -18.94 7.34 -17.92
CA ARG A 76 -18.44 6.75 -19.18
C ARG A 76 -19.11 5.43 -19.58
N GLY A 77 -19.92 4.86 -18.69
CA GLY A 77 -20.70 3.64 -18.96
C GLY A 77 -19.88 2.34 -18.88
N ALA A 78 -20.60 1.21 -18.97
CA ALA A 78 -20.06 -0.13 -18.76
C ALA A 78 -18.94 -0.49 -19.75
N ALA A 79 -19.11 -0.19 -21.04
CA ALA A 79 -18.11 -0.53 -22.06
C ALA A 79 -16.71 0.08 -21.80
N ALA A 80 -16.66 1.29 -21.22
CA ALA A 80 -15.39 1.92 -20.86
C ALA A 80 -14.76 1.26 -19.62
N GLN A 81 -15.58 0.81 -18.67
CA GLN A 81 -15.12 0.08 -17.49
C GLN A 81 -14.59 -1.31 -17.88
N GLU A 82 -15.31 -2.02 -18.74
CA GLU A 82 -14.93 -3.32 -19.28
C GLU A 82 -13.61 -3.24 -20.04
N LEU A 83 -13.47 -2.27 -20.96
CA LEU A 83 -12.24 -2.06 -21.69
C LEU A 83 -11.04 -1.86 -20.75
N LEU A 84 -11.21 -1.03 -19.71
CA LEU A 84 -10.16 -0.73 -18.76
C LEU A 84 -9.79 -1.96 -17.90
N ALA A 85 -10.80 -2.71 -17.46
CA ALA A 85 -10.61 -3.94 -16.70
C ALA A 85 -9.86 -4.98 -17.54
N SER A 86 -10.32 -5.25 -18.78
CA SER A 86 -9.67 -6.19 -19.70
C SER A 86 -8.21 -5.81 -19.98
N PHE A 87 -7.95 -4.52 -20.21
CA PHE A 87 -6.59 -4.02 -20.40
C PHE A 87 -5.69 -4.29 -19.18
N VAL A 88 -6.16 -4.01 -17.96
CA VAL A 88 -5.37 -4.28 -16.74
C VAL A 88 -5.07 -5.76 -16.59
N GLU A 89 -6.05 -6.62 -16.83
CA GLU A 89 -5.86 -8.07 -16.75
C GLU A 89 -4.83 -8.58 -17.77
N GLU A 90 -4.91 -8.10 -19.02
CA GLU A 90 -3.94 -8.43 -20.05
C GLU A 90 -2.52 -7.98 -19.68
N MET A 91 -2.36 -6.75 -19.15
CA MET A 91 -1.05 -6.23 -18.75
C MET A 91 -0.45 -6.97 -17.55
N LYS A 92 -1.28 -7.46 -16.62
CA LYS A 92 -0.83 -8.30 -15.52
C LYS A 92 -0.42 -9.69 -16.03
N ALA A 93 -1.27 -10.33 -16.84
CA ALA A 93 -1.04 -11.69 -17.34
C ALA A 93 0.14 -11.76 -18.32
N GLY A 94 0.32 -10.73 -19.15
CA GLY A 94 1.37 -10.66 -20.16
C GLY A 94 2.76 -10.27 -19.61
N GLY A 95 2.91 -10.10 -18.30
CA GLY A 95 4.19 -9.74 -17.67
C GLY A 95 4.57 -8.25 -17.77
N PHE A 96 3.85 -7.46 -18.56
CA PHE A 96 4.17 -6.04 -18.77
C PHE A 96 4.29 -5.26 -17.45
N VAL A 97 3.37 -5.46 -16.51
CA VAL A 97 3.42 -4.78 -15.20
C VAL A 97 4.63 -5.23 -14.39
N ALA A 98 4.92 -6.53 -14.36
CA ALA A 98 6.08 -7.07 -13.65
C ALA A 98 7.38 -6.48 -14.21
N ASP A 99 7.53 -6.51 -15.54
CA ASP A 99 8.70 -5.96 -16.21
C ASP A 99 8.83 -4.44 -15.99
N ALA A 100 7.71 -3.72 -15.93
CA ALA A 100 7.73 -2.28 -15.65
C ALA A 100 8.22 -1.98 -14.23
N LEU A 101 7.75 -2.75 -13.24
CA LEU A 101 8.22 -2.61 -11.86
C LEU A 101 9.74 -2.86 -11.78
N GLU A 102 10.23 -3.91 -12.44
CA GLU A 102 11.66 -4.22 -12.47
C GLU A 102 12.49 -3.15 -13.19
N ARG A 103 12.09 -2.77 -14.43
CA ARG A 103 12.79 -1.74 -15.22
C ARG A 103 12.91 -0.40 -14.50
N HIS A 104 11.95 -0.06 -13.65
CA HIS A 104 11.93 1.19 -12.90
C HIS A 104 12.42 1.06 -11.45
N GLY A 105 12.89 -0.12 -11.03
CA GLY A 105 13.40 -0.35 -9.68
C GLY A 105 12.35 -0.13 -8.59
N VAL A 106 11.09 -0.48 -8.87
CA VAL A 106 10.00 -0.33 -7.89
C VAL A 106 10.07 -1.46 -6.88
N GLU A 107 10.51 -1.14 -5.66
CA GLU A 107 10.64 -2.10 -4.57
C GLU A 107 9.38 -2.18 -3.69
N GLY A 108 8.99 -3.42 -3.35
CA GLY A 108 7.90 -3.74 -2.42
C GLY A 108 6.48 -3.44 -2.92
N ALA A 109 6.31 -3.33 -4.23
CA ALA A 109 5.05 -3.59 -4.91
C ALA A 109 5.05 -5.01 -5.48
N SER A 110 3.87 -5.62 -5.62
CA SER A 110 3.71 -6.91 -6.30
C SER A 110 2.58 -6.81 -7.32
N VAL A 111 2.68 -7.60 -8.39
CA VAL A 111 1.59 -7.72 -9.36
C VAL A 111 0.47 -8.56 -8.74
N ALA A 112 -0.75 -8.03 -8.72
CA ALA A 112 -1.92 -8.80 -8.31
C ALA A 112 -2.15 -9.97 -9.28
N PRO A 113 -2.69 -11.11 -8.82
CA PRO A 113 -3.08 -12.20 -9.72
C PRO A 113 -4.00 -11.67 -10.84
N ALA A 114 -3.83 -12.20 -12.05
CA ALA A 114 -4.79 -11.98 -13.12
C ALA A 114 -6.11 -12.68 -12.77
N GLN A 115 -7.24 -12.02 -13.03
CA GLN A 115 -8.58 -12.54 -12.78
C GLN A 115 -9.34 -12.70 -14.10
N GLU A 116 -10.16 -13.74 -14.19
CA GLU A 116 -11.16 -13.85 -15.25
C GLU A 116 -12.27 -12.83 -15.00
N ILE A 117 -12.51 -11.96 -15.97
CA ILE A 117 -13.58 -10.96 -15.89
C ILE A 117 -14.90 -11.67 -16.19
N SER A 118 -15.64 -12.04 -15.14
CA SER A 118 -17.02 -12.53 -15.24
C SER A 118 -17.99 -11.36 -15.12
N VAL A 119 -18.81 -11.16 -16.15
CA VAL A 119 -19.77 -10.05 -16.21
C VAL A 119 -21.10 -10.49 -15.59
N GLU A 120 -21.50 -9.88 -14.47
CA GLU A 120 -22.93 -9.80 -14.15
C GLU A 120 -23.53 -8.67 -14.99
N ALA A 121 -24.29 -9.06 -16.01
CA ALA A 121 -25.07 -8.14 -16.81
C ALA A 121 -26.20 -7.57 -15.94
N GLY A 122 -26.13 -6.25 -15.67
CA GLY A 122 -27.23 -5.47 -15.11
C GLY A 122 -28.27 -5.10 -16.15
#